data_AF-A0A946ZUU5-F1
#
_entry.id   AF-A0A946ZUU5-F1
#
_cell.length_a   1.000
_cell.length_b   1.000
_cell.length_c   1.000
_cell.angle_alpha   90.00
_cell.angle_beta   90.00
_cell.angle_gamma   90.00
#
_symmetry.space_group_name_H-M   'P 1'
#
loop_
_entity.id
_entity.type
_entity.pdbx_description
1 polymer ?
#
loop_
_entity_poly.entity_id
_entity_poly.type
_entity_poly.pdbx_seq_one_letter_code
_entity_poly.pdbx_strand_id
1 'polypeptide(L)'
;MKVKVGVVQDYPVFFDREKTLDKMESILSDNAGNGYQLMVFPESFIPGYPRGFTFGASVGKRSEAGKDLYAEYHDQSVDLKGKALKRLEELSRAYQTYLVVGITERSAEHGSLFCSMLYISPVNGLLGVHRKIKPTGTERVIWSEASGEDLVTFETEIGKLGGLICWENYMPLARMAMYQKGIEIYIAPTADARESWVASMRHIALEGRCFV
;
A
#
# COMPACT_ATOMS: atom_id res chain seq x y z
N MET A 1 7.70 -11.78 -22.36
CA MET A 1 7.59 -12.57 -21.12
C MET A 1 6.13 -12.64 -20.70
N LYS A 2 5.66 -13.73 -20.08
CA LYS A 2 4.30 -13.83 -19.54
C LYS A 2 4.40 -13.81 -18.01
N VAL A 3 3.70 -12.89 -17.36
CA VAL A 3 3.68 -12.74 -15.89
C VAL A 3 2.26 -13.03 -15.40
N LYS A 4 2.13 -13.79 -14.30
CA LYS A 4 0.84 -14.02 -13.65
C LYS A 4 0.76 -13.23 -12.35
N VAL A 5 -0.23 -12.34 -12.26
CA VAL A 5 -0.46 -11.44 -11.13
C VAL A 5 -1.75 -11.82 -10.41
N GLY A 6 -1.71 -11.86 -9.09
CA GLY A 6 -2.89 -11.97 -8.22
C GLY A 6 -3.21 -10.62 -7.58
N VAL A 7 -4.48 -10.20 -7.62
CA VAL A 7 -4.97 -9.01 -6.91
C VAL A 7 -5.91 -9.46 -5.80
N VAL A 8 -5.61 -9.07 -4.56
CA VAL A 8 -6.36 -9.50 -3.39
C VAL A 8 -7.53 -8.54 -3.15
N GLN A 9 -8.75 -9.07 -3.20
CA GLN A 9 -9.95 -8.37 -2.79
C GLN A 9 -10.47 -8.98 -1.48
N ASP A 10 -9.95 -8.49 -0.36
CA ASP A 10 -10.32 -8.95 0.98
C ASP A 10 -10.21 -7.79 1.99
N TYR A 11 -10.66 -8.02 3.22
CA TYR A 11 -10.56 -7.11 4.35
C TYR A 11 -9.53 -7.61 5.38
N PRO A 12 -8.87 -6.73 6.13
CA PRO A 12 -7.93 -7.14 7.17
C PRO A 12 -8.64 -7.56 8.46
N VAL A 13 -7.90 -8.11 9.42
CA VAL A 13 -8.39 -8.15 10.80
C VAL A 13 -8.18 -6.77 11.40
N PHE A 14 -9.25 -5.99 11.38
CA PHE A 14 -9.20 -4.55 11.60
C PHE A 14 -8.59 -4.20 12.96
N PHE A 15 -7.57 -3.33 12.95
CA PHE A 15 -6.81 -2.92 14.15
C PHE A 15 -6.11 -4.08 14.87
N ASP A 16 -5.75 -5.13 14.13
CA ASP A 16 -4.91 -6.22 14.64
C ASP A 16 -3.85 -6.59 13.59
N ARG A 17 -2.65 -6.05 13.76
CA ARG A 17 -1.53 -6.23 12.82
C ARG A 17 -1.16 -7.69 12.66
N GLU A 18 -1.02 -8.41 13.77
CA GLU A 18 -0.53 -9.79 13.77
C GLU A 18 -1.57 -10.73 13.15
N LYS A 19 -2.86 -10.61 13.52
CA LYS A 19 -3.91 -11.41 12.87
C LYS A 19 -4.10 -11.06 11.40
N THR A 20 -3.83 -9.82 11.00
CA THR A 20 -3.82 -9.45 9.58
C THR A 20 -2.67 -10.12 8.83
N LEU A 21 -1.48 -10.21 9.43
CA LEU A 21 -0.36 -10.96 8.87
C LEU A 21 -0.67 -12.46 8.74
N ASP A 22 -1.31 -13.06 9.75
CA ASP A 22 -1.77 -14.47 9.71
C ASP A 22 -2.79 -14.68 8.57
N LYS A 23 -3.70 -13.71 8.37
CA LYS A 23 -4.65 -13.74 7.26
C LYS A 23 -3.95 -13.62 5.91
N MET A 24 -2.93 -12.76 5.79
CA MET A 24 -2.14 -12.65 4.56
C MET A 24 -1.41 -13.96 4.25
N GLU A 25 -0.84 -14.62 5.26
CA GLU A 25 -0.23 -15.94 5.11
C GLU A 25 -1.23 -16.98 4.63
N SER A 26 -2.45 -16.99 5.19
CA SER A 26 -3.52 -17.88 4.76
C SER A 26 -3.89 -17.65 3.29
N ILE A 27 -4.04 -16.39 2.86
CA ILE A 27 -4.32 -16.03 1.46
C ILE A 27 -3.20 -16.51 0.53
N LEU A 28 -1.94 -16.33 0.92
CA LEU A 28 -0.79 -16.81 0.14
C LEU A 28 -0.76 -18.34 0.06
N SER A 29 -1.06 -19.02 1.17
CA SER A 29 -1.11 -20.48 1.25
C SER A 29 -2.22 -21.08 0.38
N ASP A 30 -3.43 -20.53 0.46
CA ASP A 30 -4.59 -20.99 -0.33
C ASP A 30 -4.38 -20.80 -1.84
N ASN A 31 -3.49 -19.88 -2.21
CA ASN A 31 -3.12 -19.59 -3.58
C ASN A 31 -1.76 -20.18 -3.98
N ALA A 32 -1.12 -20.96 -3.11
CA ALA A 32 0.10 -21.67 -3.43
C ALA A 32 -0.16 -22.64 -4.59
N GLY A 33 0.75 -22.68 -5.57
CA GLY A 33 0.59 -23.50 -6.77
C GLY A 33 -0.21 -22.86 -7.91
N ASN A 34 -0.89 -21.73 -7.68
CA ASN A 34 -1.51 -20.97 -8.77
C ASN A 34 -0.48 -20.29 -9.70
N GLY A 35 0.81 -20.28 -9.33
CA GLY A 35 1.90 -19.71 -10.13
C GLY A 35 1.89 -18.18 -10.21
N TYR A 36 1.32 -17.51 -9.21
CA TYR A 36 1.40 -16.06 -9.09
C TYR A 36 2.84 -15.62 -8.79
N GLN A 37 3.38 -14.76 -9.64
CA GLN A 37 4.70 -14.18 -9.46
C GLN A 37 4.63 -12.85 -8.70
N LEU A 38 3.47 -12.19 -8.71
CA LEU A 38 3.18 -10.98 -7.96
C LEU A 38 1.81 -11.12 -7.28
N MET A 39 1.73 -10.75 -6.01
CA MET A 39 0.47 -10.56 -5.29
C MET A 39 0.37 -9.15 -4.73
N VAL A 40 -0.73 -8.47 -5.07
CA VAL A 40 -1.02 -7.08 -4.69
C VAL A 40 -2.14 -7.05 -3.65
N PHE A 41 -1.88 -6.40 -2.52
CA PHE A 41 -2.85 -6.20 -1.43
C PHE A 41 -3.43 -4.78 -1.46
N PRO A 42 -4.65 -4.58 -0.89
CA PRO A 42 -5.34 -3.29 -0.89
C PRO A 42 -4.60 -2.13 -0.20
N GLU A 43 -5.10 -0.90 -0.41
CA GLU A 43 -4.64 0.32 0.26
C GLU A 43 -4.79 0.21 1.78
N SER A 44 -3.70 0.52 2.51
CA SER A 44 -3.66 0.47 3.97
C SER A 44 -4.26 -0.82 4.57
N PHE A 45 -3.99 -1.98 3.96
CA PHE A 45 -4.47 -3.28 4.41
C PHE A 45 -4.03 -3.57 5.86
N ILE A 46 -2.80 -3.22 6.24
CA ILE A 46 -2.34 -3.31 7.64
C ILE A 46 -2.31 -1.91 8.26
N PRO A 47 -2.97 -1.64 9.40
CA PRO A 47 -3.90 -2.51 10.14
C PRO A 47 -5.36 -2.38 9.64
N GLY A 48 -5.57 -1.70 8.52
CA GLY A 48 -6.85 -1.49 7.87
C GLY A 48 -7.15 -0.02 7.62
N TYR A 49 -7.73 0.27 6.45
CA TYR A 49 -8.12 1.62 6.09
C TYR A 49 -9.23 2.12 7.03
N PRO A 50 -9.04 3.21 7.79
CA PRO A 50 -9.92 3.60 8.89
C PRO A 50 -11.19 4.32 8.40
N ARG A 51 -11.99 3.65 7.57
CA ARG A 51 -13.21 4.20 6.97
C ARG A 51 -14.23 4.56 8.05
N GLY A 52 -14.64 5.83 8.06
CA GLY A 52 -15.65 6.36 9.00
C GLY A 52 -15.06 6.85 10.33
N PHE A 53 -13.74 6.73 10.53
CA PHE A 53 -13.08 7.17 11.74
C PHE A 53 -12.75 8.67 11.64
N THR A 54 -13.17 9.43 12.65
CA THR A 54 -12.83 10.85 12.79
C THR A 54 -11.69 11.09 13.78
N PHE A 55 -11.30 10.04 14.52
CA PHE A 55 -10.38 10.11 15.67
C PHE A 55 -10.72 11.24 16.65
N GLY A 56 -12.02 11.60 16.74
CA GLY A 56 -12.50 12.66 17.63
C GLY A 56 -11.91 14.05 17.37
N ALA A 57 -11.34 14.27 16.18
CA ALA A 57 -10.64 15.49 15.81
C ALA A 57 -11.55 16.41 14.98
N SER A 58 -11.67 17.66 15.42
CA SER A 58 -12.25 18.76 14.64
C SER A 58 -11.43 20.03 14.88
N VAL A 59 -11.72 21.09 14.13
CA VAL A 59 -11.03 22.38 14.34
C VAL A 59 -11.22 22.83 15.79
N GLY A 60 -10.10 22.96 16.52
CA GLY A 60 -10.09 23.40 17.92
C GLY A 60 -10.51 22.36 18.97
N LYS A 61 -10.88 21.12 18.60
CA LYS A 61 -11.32 20.10 19.56
C LYS A 61 -10.70 18.73 19.28
N ARG A 62 -10.28 18.05 20.35
CA ARG A 62 -9.84 16.65 20.33
C ARG A 62 -10.44 15.96 21.55
N SER A 63 -11.28 14.95 21.35
CA SER A 63 -11.82 14.16 22.47
C SER A 63 -10.79 13.16 22.99
N GLU A 64 -10.77 12.89 24.30
CA GLU A 64 -9.88 11.87 24.89
C GLU A 64 -10.07 10.49 24.24
N ALA A 65 -11.32 10.02 24.10
CA ALA A 65 -11.60 8.75 23.41
C ALA A 65 -11.08 8.70 21.95
N GLY A 66 -10.98 9.85 21.29
CA GLY A 66 -10.40 9.95 19.96
C GLY A 66 -8.88 9.82 19.94
N LYS A 67 -8.22 10.34 20.99
CA LYS A 67 -6.78 10.16 21.20
C LYS A 67 -6.45 8.70 21.52
N ASP A 68 -7.23 8.06 22.39
CA ASP A 68 -7.06 6.64 22.72
C ASP A 68 -7.20 5.77 21.47
N LEU A 69 -8.22 6.04 20.65
CA LEU A 69 -8.42 5.33 19.39
C LEU A 69 -7.29 5.58 18.38
N TYR A 70 -6.75 6.80 18.33
CA TYR A 70 -5.58 7.10 17.49
C TYR A 70 -4.34 6.38 17.99
N ALA A 71 -4.13 6.31 19.31
CA ALA A 71 -3.03 5.58 19.91
C ALA A 71 -3.10 4.08 19.59
N GLU A 72 -4.30 3.47 19.66
CA GLU A 72 -4.50 2.08 19.23
C GLU A 72 -4.16 1.88 17.75
N TYR A 73 -4.68 2.74 16.87
CA TYR A 73 -4.36 2.68 15.43
C TYR A 73 -2.85 2.84 15.16
N HIS A 74 -2.21 3.75 15.88
CA HIS A 74 -0.78 4.01 15.82
C HIS A 74 0.06 2.82 16.27
N ASP A 75 -0.35 2.13 17.34
CA ASP A 75 0.34 0.93 17.84
C ASP A 75 0.22 -0.28 16.91
N GLN A 76 -0.92 -0.38 16.20
CA GLN A 76 -1.17 -1.40 15.19
C GLN A 76 -0.54 -1.06 13.83
N SER A 77 -0.06 0.16 13.63
CA SER A 77 0.64 0.57 12.41
C SER A 77 2.02 -0.08 12.29
N VAL A 78 2.55 -0.15 11.07
CA VAL A 78 3.77 -0.93 10.77
C VAL A 78 5.02 -0.07 10.93
N ASP A 79 5.92 -0.48 11.83
CA ASP A 79 7.29 0.02 11.89
C ASP A 79 8.19 -0.83 10.98
N LEU A 80 8.89 -0.19 10.04
CA LEU A 80 9.79 -0.87 9.09
C LEU A 80 11.09 -1.36 9.72
N LYS A 81 11.41 -0.97 10.96
CA LYS A 81 12.47 -1.58 11.77
C LYS A 81 11.94 -2.73 12.63
N GLY A 82 10.64 -3.01 12.55
CA GLY A 82 9.93 -3.98 13.38
C GLY A 82 9.78 -5.38 12.76
N LYS A 83 9.16 -6.27 13.53
CA LYS A 83 8.94 -7.67 13.15
C LYS A 83 7.98 -7.86 11.99
N ALA A 84 7.04 -6.92 11.80
CA ALA A 84 6.03 -7.00 10.75
C ALA A 84 6.65 -6.99 9.34
N LEU A 85 7.64 -6.12 9.09
CA LEU A 85 8.37 -6.12 7.81
C LEU A 85 9.07 -7.47 7.60
N LYS A 86 9.78 -7.95 8.62
CA LYS A 86 10.49 -9.22 8.55
C LYS A 86 9.54 -10.38 8.24
N ARG A 87 8.35 -10.39 8.83
CA ARG A 87 7.30 -11.39 8.54
C ARG A 87 6.85 -11.32 7.07
N LEU A 88 6.66 -10.13 6.52
CA LEU A 88 6.30 -9.98 5.10
C LEU A 88 7.41 -10.44 4.15
N GLU A 89 8.68 -10.19 4.48
CA GLU A 89 9.83 -10.70 3.72
C GLU A 89 9.94 -12.23 3.79
N GLU A 90 9.70 -12.81 4.97
CA GLU A 90 9.63 -14.26 5.18
C GLU A 90 8.51 -14.88 4.35
N LEU A 91 7.32 -14.27 4.32
CA LEU A 91 6.20 -14.72 3.49
C LEU A 91 6.54 -14.63 2.00
N SER A 92 7.06 -13.49 1.53
CA SER A 92 7.46 -13.33 0.13
C SER A 92 8.47 -14.42 -0.29
N ARG A 93 9.46 -14.70 0.57
CA ARG A 93 10.45 -15.76 0.35
C ARG A 93 9.85 -17.15 0.40
N ALA A 94 8.98 -17.46 1.36
CA ALA A 94 8.37 -18.78 1.51
C ALA A 94 7.54 -19.17 0.28
N TYR A 95 6.81 -18.21 -0.29
CA TYR A 95 5.93 -18.44 -1.43
C TYR A 95 6.58 -18.12 -2.79
N GLN A 96 7.83 -17.64 -2.81
CA GLN A 96 8.57 -17.26 -4.02
C GLN A 96 7.80 -16.26 -4.90
N THR A 97 7.14 -15.29 -4.26
CA THR A 97 6.23 -14.33 -4.90
C THR A 97 6.58 -12.91 -4.48
N TYR A 98 6.64 -11.97 -5.44
CA TYR A 98 6.72 -10.55 -5.12
C TYR A 98 5.45 -10.11 -4.40
N LEU A 99 5.58 -9.35 -3.31
CA LEU A 99 4.44 -8.79 -2.59
C LEU A 99 4.43 -7.27 -2.73
N VAL A 100 3.26 -6.73 -3.04
CA VAL A 100 3.00 -5.30 -2.94
C VAL A 100 1.90 -5.08 -1.92
N VAL A 101 2.24 -4.43 -0.81
CA VAL A 101 1.38 -4.37 0.38
C VAL A 101 1.10 -2.93 0.76
N GLY A 102 -0.18 -2.54 0.76
CA GLY A 102 -0.61 -1.27 1.35
C GLY A 102 -0.60 -1.35 2.87
N ILE A 103 0.05 -0.40 3.52
CA ILE A 103 0.15 -0.30 4.98
C ILE A 103 -0.13 1.14 5.45
N THR A 104 -0.51 1.27 6.71
CA THR A 104 -0.18 2.46 7.49
C THR A 104 1.18 2.23 8.12
N GLU A 105 2.17 2.99 7.64
CA GLU A 105 3.53 2.98 8.13
C GLU A 105 3.66 3.96 9.29
N ARG A 106 4.36 3.55 10.36
CA ARG A 106 4.75 4.42 11.47
C ARG A 106 6.25 4.70 11.38
N SER A 107 6.62 5.97 11.24
CA SER A 107 8.03 6.37 11.30
C SER A 107 8.60 6.07 12.69
N ALA A 108 9.72 5.36 12.73
CA ALA A 108 10.45 5.09 13.95
C ALA A 108 11.12 6.34 14.55
N GLU A 109 11.39 7.35 13.72
CA GLU A 109 12.12 8.56 14.09
C GLU A 109 11.23 9.58 14.82
N HIS A 110 10.00 9.78 14.36
CA HIS A 110 9.12 10.82 14.86
C HIS A 110 7.68 10.35 15.13
N GLY A 111 7.37 9.08 14.88
CA GLY A 111 6.07 8.49 15.18
C GLY A 111 4.94 8.94 14.25
N SER A 112 5.19 9.72 13.20
CA SER A 112 4.12 10.07 12.27
C SER A 112 3.68 8.85 11.46
N LEU A 113 2.41 8.84 11.08
CA LEU A 113 1.85 7.82 10.21
C LEU A 113 1.89 8.25 8.74
N PHE A 114 2.18 7.32 7.84
CA PHE A 114 2.11 7.48 6.40
C PHE A 114 1.22 6.40 5.80
N CYS A 115 0.48 6.74 4.74
CA CYS A 115 -0.15 5.73 3.89
C CYS A 115 0.90 5.28 2.87
N SER A 116 1.33 4.02 2.94
CA SER A 116 2.50 3.54 2.20
C SER A 116 2.21 2.26 1.44
N MET A 117 2.96 2.06 0.35
CA MET A 117 2.98 0.83 -0.44
C MET A 117 4.38 0.22 -0.36
N LEU A 118 4.49 -0.97 0.20
CA LEU A 118 5.74 -1.72 0.28
C LEU A 118 5.92 -2.59 -0.96
N TYR A 119 7.13 -2.63 -1.52
CA TYR A 119 7.51 -3.51 -2.61
C TYR A 119 8.51 -4.53 -2.10
N ILE A 120 8.14 -5.81 -2.08
CA ILE A 120 8.92 -6.87 -1.43
C ILE A 120 9.25 -7.94 -2.47
N SER A 121 10.54 -8.24 -2.58
CA SER A 121 11.11 -9.28 -3.44
C SER A 121 11.26 -10.60 -2.68
N PRO A 122 10.95 -11.74 -3.31
CA PRO A 122 11.15 -13.06 -2.70
C PRO A 122 12.63 -13.40 -2.51
N VAL A 123 13.53 -12.68 -3.19
CA VAL A 123 14.98 -12.88 -3.12
C VAL A 123 15.60 -11.81 -2.22
N ASN A 124 15.37 -10.54 -2.54
CA ASN A 124 16.07 -9.39 -1.96
C ASN A 124 15.40 -8.80 -0.71
N GLY A 125 14.19 -9.25 -0.34
CA GLY A 125 13.41 -8.61 0.73
C GLY A 125 12.83 -7.27 0.27
N LEU A 126 12.72 -6.30 1.16
CA LEU A 126 12.19 -4.98 0.85
C LEU A 126 13.03 -4.28 -0.23
N LEU A 127 12.40 -3.99 -1.37
CA LEU A 127 13.00 -3.20 -2.45
C LEU A 127 12.90 -1.70 -2.14
N GLY A 128 11.78 -1.29 -1.54
CA GLY A 128 11.57 0.08 -1.09
C GLY A 128 10.10 0.37 -0.82
N VAL A 129 9.83 1.66 -0.59
CA VAL A 129 8.54 2.16 -0.12
C VAL A 129 8.12 3.34 -0.97
N HIS A 130 6.85 3.35 -1.39
CA HIS A 130 6.19 4.54 -1.87
C HIS A 130 5.26 5.07 -0.78
N ARG A 131 5.53 6.26 -0.24
CA ARG A 131 4.63 6.97 0.67
C ARG A 131 3.73 7.92 -0.13
N LYS A 132 2.44 7.96 0.20
CA LYS A 132 1.43 8.82 -0.45
C LYS A 132 1.84 10.29 -0.36
N ILE A 133 2.03 10.96 -1.49
CA ILE A 133 2.51 12.35 -1.55
C ILE A 133 1.44 13.35 -1.07
N LYS A 134 0.15 12.97 -1.14
CA LYS A 134 -0.95 13.83 -0.71
C LYS A 134 -2.14 13.02 -0.17
N PRO A 135 -2.31 12.92 1.15
CA PRO A 135 -3.53 12.41 1.76
C PRO A 135 -4.75 13.23 1.34
N THR A 136 -5.84 12.54 1.07
CA THR A 136 -7.07 13.11 0.52
C THR A 136 -8.03 13.51 1.62
N GLY A 137 -8.58 14.73 1.55
CA GLY A 137 -9.62 15.18 2.49
C GLY A 137 -9.20 15.03 3.95
N THR A 138 -10.00 14.31 4.73
CA THR A 138 -9.79 14.11 6.18
C THR A 138 -8.66 13.14 6.52
N GLU A 139 -8.12 12.40 5.54
CA GLU A 139 -6.91 11.59 5.73
C GLU A 139 -5.74 12.41 6.28
N ARG A 140 -5.73 13.72 6.02
CA ARG A 140 -4.74 14.71 6.52
C ARG A 140 -4.67 14.84 8.05
N VAL A 141 -5.67 14.33 8.76
CA VAL A 141 -5.65 14.25 10.23
C VAL A 141 -4.86 13.03 10.71
N ILE A 142 -4.68 12.03 9.84
CA ILE A 142 -4.13 10.72 10.18
C ILE A 142 -2.71 10.58 9.60
N TRP A 143 -2.58 10.80 8.29
CA TRP A 143 -1.35 10.54 7.54
C TRP A 143 -0.63 11.82 7.17
N SER A 144 0.69 11.74 7.22
CA SER A 144 1.62 12.77 6.75
C SER A 144 1.75 12.75 5.22
N GLU A 145 2.22 13.87 4.68
CA GLU A 145 2.53 14.00 3.26
C GLU A 145 3.96 13.52 2.98
N ALA A 146 4.12 12.77 1.90
CA ALA A 146 5.42 12.43 1.34
C ALA A 146 5.86 13.44 0.27
N SER A 147 7.05 13.24 -0.29
CA SER A 147 7.60 14.13 -1.31
C SER A 147 7.60 13.47 -2.69
N GLY A 148 8.00 14.21 -3.73
CA GLY A 148 8.19 13.63 -5.06
C GLY A 148 9.33 12.59 -5.12
N GLU A 149 10.22 12.55 -4.13
CA GLU A 149 11.28 11.53 -4.04
C GLU A 149 10.71 10.13 -3.80
N ASP A 150 9.54 10.05 -3.15
CA ASP A 150 8.83 8.82 -2.87
C ASP A 150 8.12 8.22 -4.10
N LEU A 151 8.14 8.89 -5.25
CA LEU A 151 7.59 8.38 -6.52
C LEU A 151 8.54 7.34 -7.14
N VAL A 152 8.62 6.14 -6.56
CA VAL A 152 9.66 5.15 -6.86
C VAL A 152 9.22 4.03 -7.81
N THR A 153 10.19 3.44 -8.53
CA THR A 153 10.00 2.25 -9.36
C THR A 153 11.12 1.25 -9.10
N PHE A 154 10.86 -0.03 -9.27
CA PHE A 154 11.81 -1.10 -9.00
C PHE A 154 11.94 -2.02 -10.20
N GLU A 155 13.17 -2.18 -10.69
CA GLU A 155 13.51 -3.18 -11.71
C GLU A 155 13.46 -4.56 -11.07
N THR A 156 12.73 -5.50 -11.68
CA THR A 156 12.57 -6.86 -11.17
C THR A 156 12.59 -7.88 -12.31
N GLU A 157 12.67 -9.17 -11.98
CA GLU A 157 12.64 -10.24 -12.98
C GLU A 157 11.29 -10.34 -13.72
N ILE A 158 10.23 -9.72 -13.17
CA ILE A 158 8.89 -9.71 -13.77
C ILE A 158 8.58 -8.40 -14.51
N GLY A 159 9.57 -7.52 -14.67
CA GLY A 159 9.43 -6.19 -15.25
C GLY A 159 9.49 -5.08 -14.20
N LYS A 160 9.37 -3.83 -14.63
CA LYS A 160 9.48 -2.68 -13.74
C LYS A 160 8.18 -2.40 -13.00
N LEU A 161 8.21 -2.61 -11.68
CA LEU A 161 7.10 -2.36 -10.77
C LEU A 161 7.09 -0.90 -10.31
N GLY A 162 5.91 -0.34 -10.14
CA GLY A 162 5.70 0.94 -9.46
C GLY A 162 4.21 1.20 -9.33
N GLY A 163 3.83 2.37 -8.81
CA GLY A 163 2.42 2.65 -8.62
C GLY A 163 2.15 3.94 -7.87
N LEU A 164 0.87 4.28 -7.77
CA LEU A 164 0.34 5.44 -7.03
C LEU A 164 -0.88 5.01 -6.22
N ILE A 165 -1.08 5.63 -5.05
CA ILE A 165 -2.16 5.26 -4.12
C ILE A 165 -3.39 6.13 -4.38
N CYS A 166 -4.53 5.49 -4.66
CA CYS A 166 -5.84 6.14 -4.71
C CYS A 166 -5.83 7.40 -5.59
N TRP A 167 -6.17 8.58 -5.06
CA TRP A 167 -6.30 9.80 -5.86
C TRP A 167 -4.98 10.47 -6.29
N GLU A 168 -3.82 9.93 -5.92
CA GLU A 168 -2.56 10.29 -6.58
C GLU A 168 -2.61 10.03 -8.08
N ASN A 169 -3.41 9.05 -8.51
CA ASN A 169 -3.65 8.72 -9.91
C ASN A 169 -4.34 9.86 -10.70
N TYR A 170 -4.99 10.81 -10.02
CA TYR A 170 -5.52 12.00 -10.67
C TYR A 170 -4.47 13.09 -10.90
N MET A 171 -3.27 12.96 -10.31
CA MET A 171 -2.21 13.97 -10.41
C MET A 171 -1.37 13.72 -11.67
N PRO A 172 -1.44 14.59 -12.71
CA PRO A 172 -0.74 14.37 -13.96
C PRO A 172 0.79 14.36 -13.79
N LEU A 173 1.33 15.19 -12.89
CA LEU A 173 2.78 15.22 -12.64
C LEU A 173 3.28 13.95 -11.94
N ALA A 174 2.48 13.36 -11.05
CA ALA A 174 2.84 12.09 -10.41
C ALA A 174 2.87 10.98 -11.46
N ARG A 175 1.83 10.87 -12.31
CA ARG A 175 1.81 9.89 -13.42
C ARG A 175 2.98 10.06 -14.38
N MET A 176 3.26 11.29 -14.80
CA MET A 176 4.37 11.58 -15.71
C MET A 176 5.73 11.21 -15.09
N ALA A 177 5.93 11.43 -13.79
CA ALA A 177 7.14 11.00 -13.10
C ALA A 177 7.30 9.47 -13.12
N MET A 178 6.22 8.71 -12.93
CA MET A 178 6.25 7.24 -13.02
C MET A 178 6.55 6.77 -14.44
N TYR A 179 5.96 7.39 -15.46
CA TYR A 179 6.23 7.08 -16.86
C TYR A 179 7.67 7.38 -17.27
N GLN A 180 8.23 8.51 -16.82
CA GLN A 180 9.64 8.84 -17.06
C GLN A 180 10.62 7.85 -16.43
N LYS A 181 10.20 7.17 -15.34
CA LYS A 181 10.95 6.08 -14.72
C LYS A 181 10.78 4.74 -15.44
N GLY A 182 9.93 4.68 -16.47
CA GLY A 182 9.76 3.54 -17.37
C GLY A 182 8.96 2.39 -16.75
N ILE A 183 7.94 2.70 -15.94
CA ILE A 183 7.04 1.74 -15.30
C ILE A 183 6.33 0.84 -16.32
N GLU A 184 6.25 -0.47 -16.04
CA GLU A 184 5.61 -1.46 -16.93
C GLU A 184 4.39 -2.11 -16.27
N ILE A 185 4.48 -2.38 -14.96
CA ILE A 185 3.39 -2.90 -14.13
C ILE A 185 3.04 -1.81 -13.12
N TYR A 186 1.91 -1.14 -13.37
CA TYR A 186 1.41 -0.01 -12.62
C TYR A 186 0.40 -0.46 -11.58
N ILE A 187 0.74 -0.32 -10.31
CA ILE A 187 -0.07 -0.79 -9.19
C ILE A 187 -0.85 0.38 -8.59
N ALA A 188 -2.18 0.26 -8.58
CA ALA A 188 -3.09 1.33 -8.17
C ALA A 188 -4.09 0.89 -7.07
N PRO A 189 -3.62 0.62 -5.83
CA PRO A 189 -4.52 0.28 -4.72
C PRO A 189 -5.39 1.49 -4.36
N THR A 190 -6.65 1.23 -4.02
CA THR A 190 -7.63 2.28 -3.75
C THR A 190 -8.67 1.87 -2.70
N ALA A 191 -9.19 2.85 -1.99
CA ALA A 191 -10.40 2.79 -1.19
C ALA A 191 -11.64 3.36 -1.93
N ASP A 192 -11.52 3.73 -3.21
CA ASP A 192 -12.60 4.28 -4.03
C ASP A 192 -13.29 3.20 -4.88
N ALA A 193 -14.55 2.92 -4.59
CA ALA A 193 -15.35 1.89 -5.27
C ALA A 193 -16.29 2.45 -6.36
N ARG A 194 -16.16 3.73 -6.72
CA ARG A 194 -17.05 4.37 -7.71
C ARG A 194 -16.69 3.94 -9.13
N GLU A 195 -17.67 3.92 -10.03
CA GLU A 195 -17.46 3.57 -11.45
C GLU A 195 -16.42 4.47 -12.16
N SER A 196 -16.31 5.73 -11.72
CA SER A 196 -15.31 6.69 -12.21
C SER A 196 -13.88 6.19 -12.04
N TRP A 197 -13.61 5.34 -11.05
CA TRP A 197 -12.29 4.75 -10.82
C TRP A 197 -11.87 3.85 -11.98
N VAL A 198 -12.74 2.94 -12.41
CA VAL A 198 -12.48 2.00 -13.52
C VAL A 198 -12.22 2.76 -14.83
N ALA A 199 -13.00 3.81 -15.10
CA ALA A 199 -12.79 4.66 -16.26
C ALA A 199 -11.41 5.36 -16.22
N SER A 200 -11.00 5.82 -15.04
CA SER A 200 -9.71 6.49 -14.84
C SER A 200 -8.53 5.53 -15.03
N MET A 201 -8.59 4.31 -14.48
CA MET A 201 -7.51 3.32 -14.63
C MET A 201 -7.33 2.87 -16.09
N ARG A 202 -8.44 2.71 -16.84
CA ARG A 202 -8.37 2.41 -18.29
C ARG A 202 -7.66 3.51 -19.08
N HIS A 203 -7.92 4.78 -18.74
CA HIS A 203 -7.22 5.89 -19.36
C HIS A 203 -5.72 5.86 -19.06
N ILE A 204 -5.34 5.64 -17.80
CA ILE A 204 -3.93 5.56 -17.37
C ILE A 204 -3.20 4.43 -18.10
N ALA A 205 -3.82 3.26 -18.25
CA ALA A 205 -3.22 2.15 -19.00
C ALA A 205 -2.93 2.52 -20.46
N LEU A 206 -3.85 3.25 -21.11
CA LEU A 206 -3.68 3.71 -22.49
C LEU A 206 -2.64 4.83 -22.63
N GLU A 207 -2.60 5.74 -21.68
CA GLU A 207 -1.67 6.87 -21.67
C GLU A 207 -0.24 6.42 -21.37
N GLY A 208 -0.05 5.60 -20.32
CA GLY A 208 1.25 5.11 -19.87
C GLY A 208 1.78 3.90 -20.63
N ARG A 209 0.94 3.22 -21.42
CA ARG A 209 1.28 1.97 -22.13
C ARG A 209 1.82 0.87 -21.22
N CYS A 210 1.28 0.81 -20.00
CA CYS A 210 1.60 -0.18 -18.97
C CYS A 210 0.37 -1.02 -18.63
N PHE A 211 0.58 -2.14 -17.93
CA PHE A 211 -0.50 -2.87 -17.29
C PHE A 211 -0.91 -2.12 -16.02
N VAL A 212 -2.22 -1.94 -15.81
CA VAL A 212 -2.81 -1.34 -14.61
C VAL A 212 -3.75 -2.34 -13.96
#